data_AF-A0A1I8IY63-F1
#
_entry.id   AF-A0A1I8IY63-F1
#
_cell.length_a   1.000
_cell.length_b   1.000
_cell.length_c   1.000
_cell.angle_alpha   90.00
_cell.angle_beta   90.00
_cell.angle_gamma   90.00
#
_symmetry.space_group_name_H-M   'P 1'
#
loop_
_entity.id
_entity.type
_entity.pdbx_description
1 polymer ?
#
loop_
_entity_poly.entity_id
_entity_poly.type
_entity_poly.pdbx_seq_one_letter_code
_entity_poly.pdbx_strand_id
1 'polypeptide(L)'
;RRITPEGFIDEDFEDTLGSPATEVNTQDLVDTEFKDISKLGVIQVVGDDRLGRKVIIFSACRLPPSNTLDHQRLLKYIINTLNQYVENDYVLVYFHHGLNSKNKPSFAWLKQAYSEFDRKYKKNLKAFLIVHPTKLIKALYYLFRPLLSVKFGRKLAYVNYLSELKSHNLFLDQMPIPQRVREYDERQAHIRDFGKNNLPNLEPIFIDDSPDADLPYA
;
A
#
# COMPACT_ATOMS: atom_id res chain seq x y z
N ARG A 1 50.17 17.76 -60.39
CA ARG A 1 48.87 18.13 -61.02
C ARG A 1 47.90 16.98 -60.75
N ARG A 2 46.64 17.32 -60.39
CA ARG A 2 45.51 16.45 -59.96
C ARG A 2 45.20 15.28 -60.89
N ILE A 3 44.49 14.27 -60.36
CA ILE A 3 43.14 13.77 -60.78
C ILE A 3 42.55 12.91 -59.61
N THR A 4 41.24 13.06 -59.32
CA THR A 4 40.38 12.23 -58.43
C THR A 4 39.74 11.06 -59.22
N PRO A 5 39.24 9.98 -58.58
CA PRO A 5 37.78 9.84 -58.33
C PRO A 5 37.45 9.11 -57.00
N GLU A 6 36.50 9.60 -56.19
CA GLU A 6 35.09 9.16 -56.09
C GLU A 6 34.81 7.66 -55.85
N GLY A 7 34.04 7.40 -54.79
CA GLY A 7 33.05 6.31 -54.74
C GLY A 7 33.26 5.26 -53.64
N PHE A 8 32.18 4.96 -52.90
CA PHE A 8 31.98 3.85 -51.95
C PHE A 8 32.42 4.10 -50.50
N ILE A 9 31.68 4.96 -49.81
CA ILE A 9 31.34 4.71 -48.39
C ILE A 9 29.84 4.40 -48.43
N ASP A 10 29.50 3.15 -48.13
CA ASP A 10 28.11 2.68 -48.09
C ASP A 10 27.36 3.44 -46.98
N GLU A 11 26.46 4.34 -47.38
CA GLU A 11 25.55 5.10 -46.50
C GLU A 11 24.45 4.22 -45.87
N ASP A 12 24.45 2.91 -46.13
CA ASP A 12 23.43 1.97 -45.64
C ASP A 12 23.71 1.44 -44.21
N PHE A 13 24.85 1.78 -43.59
CA PHE A 13 25.18 1.25 -42.26
C PHE A 13 24.57 2.03 -41.09
N GLU A 14 24.10 3.26 -41.31
CA GLU A 14 23.50 4.10 -40.26
C GLU A 14 21.97 3.97 -40.17
N ASP A 15 21.28 3.59 -41.26
CA ASP A 15 19.80 3.46 -41.26
C ASP A 15 19.29 2.20 -40.54
N THR A 16 20.18 1.28 -40.15
CA THR A 16 19.80 0.06 -39.41
C THR A 16 19.88 0.22 -37.88
N LEU A 17 20.44 1.32 -37.37
CA LEU A 17 20.64 1.56 -35.92
C LEU A 17 19.74 2.67 -35.33
N GLY A 18 18.88 3.27 -36.15
CA GLY A 18 18.17 4.52 -35.84
C GLY A 18 16.75 4.43 -35.26
N SER A 19 16.31 3.28 -34.74
CA SER A 19 15.11 3.28 -33.88
C SER A 19 15.56 3.40 -32.43
N PRO A 20 15.39 4.55 -31.75
CA PRO A 20 15.48 4.55 -30.29
C PRO A 20 14.41 3.57 -29.84
N ALA A 21 14.82 2.44 -29.28
CA ALA A 21 13.91 1.59 -28.55
C ALA A 21 13.34 2.48 -27.44
N THR A 22 12.15 3.05 -27.66
CA THR A 22 11.38 3.67 -26.60
C THR A 22 11.25 2.58 -25.57
N GLU A 23 12.00 2.65 -24.47
CA GLU A 23 11.87 1.72 -23.36
C GLU A 23 10.45 1.90 -22.83
N VAL A 24 9.53 1.08 -23.35
CA VAL A 24 8.14 1.16 -22.97
C VAL A 24 8.07 0.71 -21.53
N ASN A 25 7.80 1.66 -20.62
CA ASN A 25 7.66 1.37 -19.20
C ASN A 25 6.54 0.34 -19.00
N THR A 26 6.87 -0.79 -18.36
CA THR A 26 5.93 -1.88 -18.11
C THR A 26 4.68 -1.40 -17.37
N GLN A 27 4.79 -0.40 -16.48
CA GLN A 27 3.65 0.16 -15.78
C GLN A 27 2.71 0.92 -16.73
N ASP A 28 3.25 1.61 -17.74
CA ASP A 28 2.44 2.33 -18.73
C ASP A 28 1.62 1.36 -19.61
N LEU A 29 2.19 0.19 -19.92
CA LEU A 29 1.47 -0.89 -20.60
C LEU A 29 0.31 -1.41 -19.75
N VAL A 30 0.57 -1.69 -18.48
CA VAL A 30 -0.45 -2.15 -17.53
C VAL A 30 -1.54 -1.08 -17.36
N ASP A 31 -1.17 0.19 -17.19
CA ASP A 31 -2.13 1.29 -17.04
C ASP A 31 -2.94 1.54 -18.31
N THR A 32 -2.39 1.24 -19.48
CA THR A 32 -3.10 1.30 -20.77
C THR A 32 -4.08 0.14 -20.92
N GLU A 33 -3.69 -1.08 -20.58
CA GLU A 33 -4.56 -2.27 -20.60
C GLU A 33 -5.74 -2.13 -19.62
N PHE A 34 -5.49 -1.55 -18.44
CA PHE A 34 -6.47 -1.37 -17.37
C PHE A 34 -6.90 0.09 -17.20
N LYS A 35 -6.99 0.84 -18.30
CA LYS A 35 -7.25 2.29 -18.31
C LYS A 35 -8.48 2.73 -17.52
N ASP A 36 -9.52 1.91 -17.48
CA ASP A 36 -10.73 2.11 -16.70
C ASP A 36 -10.47 2.08 -15.18
N ILE A 37 -9.53 1.23 -14.74
CA ILE A 37 -9.17 1.03 -13.33
C ILE A 37 -8.02 1.95 -12.91
N SER A 38 -7.00 2.12 -13.75
CA SER A 38 -5.81 2.93 -13.45
C SER A 38 -6.19 4.39 -13.17
N LYS A 39 -7.13 4.94 -13.96
CA LYS A 39 -7.67 6.30 -13.76
C LYS A 39 -8.32 6.54 -12.40
N LEU A 40 -8.79 5.48 -11.73
CA LEU A 40 -9.38 5.61 -10.40
C LEU A 40 -8.30 5.90 -9.34
N GLY A 41 -7.05 5.54 -9.61
CA GLY A 41 -5.93 5.70 -8.66
C GLY A 41 -6.08 4.82 -7.42
N VAL A 42 -6.68 3.62 -7.55
CA VAL A 42 -6.85 2.66 -6.46
C VAL A 42 -5.49 2.19 -5.95
N ILE A 43 -4.58 1.84 -6.86
CA ILE A 43 -3.19 1.52 -6.57
C ILE A 43 -2.29 2.61 -7.18
N GLN A 44 -1.28 3.05 -6.45
CA GLN A 44 -0.30 4.03 -6.91
C GLN A 44 1.09 3.65 -6.39
N VAL A 45 2.10 3.80 -7.24
CA VAL A 45 3.51 3.62 -6.87
C VAL A 45 4.12 5.01 -6.74
N VAL A 46 4.67 5.32 -5.56
CA VAL A 46 5.07 6.70 -5.23
C VAL A 46 6.57 6.94 -5.44
N GLY A 47 7.36 5.89 -5.35
CA GLY A 47 8.81 5.98 -5.29
C GLY A 47 9.35 5.08 -4.19
N ASP A 48 10.48 5.48 -3.61
CA ASP A 48 11.17 4.71 -2.58
C ASP A 48 11.08 5.39 -1.21
N ASP A 49 11.05 4.60 -0.15
CA ASP A 49 11.14 5.09 1.21
C ASP A 49 12.60 5.44 1.59
N ARG A 50 12.83 5.90 2.83
CA ARG A 50 14.18 6.27 3.30
C ARG A 50 15.18 5.09 3.33
N LEU A 51 14.71 3.86 3.17
CA LEU A 51 15.53 2.65 3.13
C LEU A 51 15.67 2.09 1.71
N GLY A 52 15.22 2.81 0.68
CA GLY A 52 15.31 2.40 -0.72
C GLY A 52 14.27 1.35 -1.13
N ARG A 53 13.19 1.18 -0.37
CA ARG A 53 12.14 0.19 -0.66
C ARG A 53 10.99 0.86 -1.41
N LYS A 54 10.49 0.21 -2.46
CA LYS A 54 9.34 0.73 -3.21
C LYS A 54 8.12 0.88 -2.31
N VAL A 55 7.48 2.04 -2.36
CA VAL A 55 6.26 2.36 -1.62
C VAL A 55 5.06 2.27 -2.56
N ILE A 56 4.17 1.34 -2.24
CA ILE A 56 2.94 1.08 -2.98
C ILE A 56 1.76 1.46 -2.09
N ILE A 57 0.82 2.19 -2.66
CA ILE A 57 -0.34 2.72 -1.96
C ILE A 57 -1.59 2.10 -2.51
N PHE A 58 -2.46 1.67 -1.60
CA PHE A 58 -3.82 1.26 -1.92
C PHE A 58 -4.83 2.18 -1.23
N SER A 59 -5.74 2.77 -1.99
CA SER A 59 -6.73 3.73 -1.49
C SER A 59 -8.16 3.18 -1.57
N ALA A 60 -8.71 2.77 -0.43
CA ALA A 60 -10.06 2.19 -0.39
C ALA A 60 -11.17 3.17 -0.82
N CYS A 61 -11.00 4.47 -0.53
CA CYS A 61 -11.95 5.52 -0.93
C CYS A 61 -12.10 5.68 -2.45
N ARG A 62 -11.17 5.13 -3.24
CA ARG A 62 -11.17 5.17 -4.70
C ARG A 62 -11.74 3.89 -5.33
N LEU A 63 -12.12 2.90 -4.51
CA LEU A 63 -12.81 1.72 -5.00
C LEU A 63 -14.24 2.09 -5.46
N PRO A 64 -14.62 1.75 -6.70
CA PRO A 64 -15.97 1.96 -7.16
C PRO A 64 -16.95 1.01 -6.43
N PRO A 65 -18.26 1.30 -6.50
CA PRO A 65 -19.28 0.45 -5.93
C PRO A 65 -19.18 -1.00 -6.43
N SER A 66 -19.39 -1.97 -5.54
CA SER A 66 -19.21 -3.41 -5.79
C SER A 66 -20.10 -3.95 -6.92
N ASN A 67 -21.22 -3.29 -7.22
CA ASN A 67 -22.11 -3.66 -8.32
C ASN A 67 -21.61 -3.21 -9.70
N THR A 68 -20.72 -2.21 -9.75
CA THR A 68 -20.12 -1.69 -10.98
C THR A 68 -18.67 -2.14 -11.17
N LEU A 69 -18.07 -2.72 -10.13
CA LEU A 69 -16.67 -3.10 -10.10
C LEU A 69 -16.50 -4.55 -10.57
N ASP A 70 -15.77 -4.74 -11.67
CA ASP A 70 -15.23 -6.05 -12.02
C ASP A 70 -14.08 -6.38 -11.06
N HIS A 71 -14.41 -7.21 -10.07
CA HIS A 71 -13.51 -7.63 -9.02
C HIS A 71 -12.35 -8.49 -9.52
N GLN A 72 -12.54 -9.23 -10.62
CA GLN A 72 -11.49 -10.05 -11.21
C GLN A 72 -10.52 -9.18 -12.00
N ARG A 73 -11.05 -8.21 -12.76
CA ARG A 73 -10.22 -7.25 -13.51
C ARG A 73 -9.42 -6.35 -12.57
N LEU A 74 -10.02 -5.88 -11.46
CA LEU A 74 -9.28 -5.15 -10.43
C LEU A 74 -8.16 -6.00 -9.82
N LEU A 75 -8.44 -7.26 -9.49
CA LEU A 75 -7.43 -8.16 -8.92
C LEU A 75 -6.27 -8.37 -9.90
N LYS A 76 -6.55 -8.57 -11.19
CA LYS A 76 -5.52 -8.66 -12.24
C LYS A 76 -4.69 -7.39 -12.33
N TYR A 77 -5.32 -6.21 -12.32
CA TYR A 77 -4.60 -4.94 -12.33
C TYR A 77 -3.65 -4.80 -11.13
N ILE A 78 -4.11 -5.16 -9.92
CA ILE A 78 -3.30 -5.15 -8.71
C ILE A 78 -2.11 -6.11 -8.85
N ILE A 79 -2.35 -7.35 -9.30
CA ILE A 79 -1.31 -8.36 -9.48
C ILE A 79 -0.28 -7.91 -10.52
N ASN A 80 -0.71 -7.38 -11.67
CA ASN A 80 0.18 -6.91 -12.74
C ASN A 80 1.02 -5.71 -12.29
N THR A 81 0.43 -4.79 -11.53
CA THR A 81 1.15 -3.66 -10.92
C THR A 81 2.20 -4.17 -9.92
N LEU A 82 1.79 -5.04 -9.00
CA LEU A 82 2.69 -5.56 -7.95
C LEU A 82 3.82 -6.43 -8.51
N ASN A 83 3.57 -7.23 -9.55
CA ASN A 83 4.56 -8.12 -10.17
C ASN A 83 5.85 -7.40 -10.59
N GLN A 84 5.78 -6.11 -10.88
CA GLN A 84 6.92 -5.28 -11.26
C GLN A 84 7.86 -4.96 -10.08
N TYR A 85 7.38 -5.06 -8.83
CA TYR A 85 8.12 -4.60 -7.65
C TYR A 85 8.36 -5.70 -6.61
N VAL A 86 7.53 -6.75 -6.57
CA VAL A 86 7.52 -7.76 -5.50
C VAL A 86 8.73 -8.69 -5.49
N GLU A 87 9.58 -8.68 -6.51
CA GLU A 87 10.89 -9.36 -6.47
C GLU A 87 11.86 -8.68 -5.51
N ASN A 88 11.66 -7.37 -5.25
CA ASN A 88 12.46 -6.57 -4.33
C ASN A 88 11.69 -6.23 -3.04
N ASP A 89 12.43 -5.75 -2.05
CA ASP A 89 11.86 -5.31 -0.78
C ASP A 89 10.94 -4.09 -0.97
N TYR A 90 9.71 -4.17 -0.46
CA TYR A 90 8.70 -3.13 -0.66
C TYR A 90 7.83 -2.90 0.58
N VAL A 91 7.14 -1.75 0.59
CA VAL A 91 6.20 -1.33 1.64
C VAL A 91 4.83 -1.10 1.00
N LEU A 92 3.78 -1.58 1.68
CA LEU A 92 2.39 -1.35 1.28
C LEU A 92 1.70 -0.45 2.30
N VAL A 93 1.13 0.65 1.84
CA VAL A 93 0.30 1.55 2.65
C VAL A 93 -1.13 1.44 2.17
N TYR A 94 -2.03 1.00 3.04
CA TYR A 94 -3.46 0.87 2.76
C TYR A 94 -4.25 1.93 3.50
N PHE A 95 -4.76 2.92 2.76
CA PHE A 95 -5.72 3.88 3.27
C PHE A 95 -7.11 3.24 3.31
N HIS A 96 -7.52 2.79 4.49
CA HIS A 96 -8.78 2.08 4.66
C HIS A 96 -10.00 3.01 4.67
N HIS A 97 -9.83 4.27 5.09
CA HIS A 97 -10.94 5.21 5.17
C HIS A 97 -11.64 5.39 3.82
N GLY A 98 -12.98 5.40 3.84
CA GLY A 98 -13.84 5.47 2.65
C GLY A 98 -14.34 4.12 2.14
N LEU A 99 -13.92 3.00 2.74
CA LEU A 99 -14.60 1.71 2.55
C LEU A 99 -15.94 1.69 3.30
N ASN A 100 -17.02 1.34 2.62
CA ASN A 100 -18.39 1.23 3.13
C ASN A 100 -19.07 -0.03 2.55
N SER A 101 -20.29 -0.33 3.00
CA SER A 101 -21.01 -1.53 2.55
C SER A 101 -21.24 -1.62 1.04
N LYS A 102 -21.24 -0.49 0.32
CA LYS A 102 -21.47 -0.43 -1.12
C LYS A 102 -20.22 -0.71 -1.95
N ASN A 103 -19.01 -0.59 -1.40
CA ASN A 103 -17.74 -0.83 -2.12
C ASN A 103 -16.86 -1.90 -1.45
N LYS A 104 -17.32 -2.49 -0.34
CA LYS A 104 -16.61 -3.57 0.36
C LYS A 104 -16.65 -4.85 -0.49
N PRO A 105 -15.50 -5.48 -0.78
CA PRO A 105 -15.48 -6.78 -1.43
C PRO A 105 -16.06 -7.87 -0.52
N SER A 106 -16.61 -8.93 -1.14
CA SER A 106 -17.11 -10.08 -0.39
C SER A 106 -15.97 -10.85 0.30
N PHE A 107 -16.30 -11.56 1.39
CA PHE A 107 -15.31 -12.39 2.09
C PHE A 107 -14.72 -13.49 1.18
N ALA A 108 -15.57 -14.10 0.33
CA ALA A 108 -15.13 -15.07 -0.66
C ALA A 108 -14.09 -14.49 -1.62
N TRP A 109 -14.32 -13.27 -2.13
CA TRP A 109 -13.36 -12.59 -2.99
C TRP A 109 -12.06 -12.27 -2.24
N LEU A 110 -12.11 -11.80 -0.99
CA LEU A 110 -10.91 -11.54 -0.21
C LEU A 110 -10.06 -12.79 0.00
N LYS A 111 -10.71 -13.93 0.26
CA LYS A 111 -10.02 -15.22 0.39
C LYS A 111 -9.39 -15.65 -0.94
N GLN A 112 -10.11 -15.49 -2.06
CA GLN A 112 -9.60 -15.78 -3.41
C GLN A 112 -8.41 -14.88 -3.76
N ALA A 113 -8.53 -13.56 -3.53
CA ALA A 113 -7.45 -12.61 -3.78
C ALA A 113 -6.20 -12.97 -2.96
N TYR A 114 -6.37 -13.36 -1.69
CA TYR A 114 -5.24 -13.78 -0.85
C TYR A 114 -4.53 -15.05 -1.37
N SER A 115 -5.25 -15.99 -2.01
CA SER A 115 -4.65 -17.19 -2.60
C SER A 115 -3.85 -16.90 -3.88
N GLU A 116 -4.19 -15.86 -4.63
CA GLU A 116 -3.41 -15.44 -5.82
C GLU A 116 -2.02 -14.87 -5.45
N PHE A 117 -1.87 -14.37 -4.22
CA PHE A 117 -0.59 -13.86 -3.73
C PHE A 117 0.31 -14.99 -3.22
N ASP A 118 1.23 -15.40 -4.08
CA ASP A 118 2.25 -16.42 -3.81
C ASP A 118 3.31 -16.00 -2.75
N ARG A 119 4.45 -16.70 -2.75
CA ARG A 119 5.55 -16.47 -1.80
C ARG A 119 6.21 -15.09 -1.95
N LYS A 120 6.43 -14.55 -3.15
CA LYS A 120 7.26 -13.33 -3.33
C LYS A 120 6.59 -12.10 -2.75
N TYR A 121 5.27 -11.95 -2.94
CA TYR A 121 4.46 -10.89 -2.31
C TYR A 121 4.61 -10.88 -0.80
N LYS A 122 4.58 -12.06 -0.16
CA LYS A 122 4.63 -12.18 1.30
C LYS A 122 6.05 -12.06 1.86
N LYS A 123 7.05 -12.57 1.14
CA LYS A 123 8.45 -12.61 1.60
C LYS A 123 9.07 -11.21 1.59
N ASN A 124 8.91 -10.49 0.48
CA ASN A 124 9.63 -9.25 0.22
C ASN A 124 8.89 -8.00 0.73
N LEU A 125 7.61 -8.12 1.07
CA LEU A 125 6.89 -7.10 1.83
C LEU A 125 7.59 -6.88 3.19
N LYS A 126 7.95 -5.65 3.54
CA LYS A 126 8.59 -5.34 4.83
C LYS A 126 7.67 -4.70 5.83
N ALA A 127 6.74 -3.88 5.36
CA ALA A 127 5.72 -3.26 6.20
C ALA A 127 4.40 -3.18 5.44
N PHE A 128 3.32 -3.59 6.11
CA PHE A 128 1.95 -3.38 5.66
C PHE A 128 1.25 -2.43 6.62
N LEU A 129 1.16 -1.17 6.24
CA LEU A 129 0.61 -0.11 7.07
C LEU A 129 -0.86 0.08 6.74
N ILE A 130 -1.75 -0.27 7.65
CA ILE A 130 -3.19 -0.06 7.50
C ILE A 130 -3.55 1.23 8.21
N VAL A 131 -3.86 2.26 7.42
CA VAL A 131 -4.16 3.62 7.90
C VAL A 131 -5.66 3.77 8.10
N HIS A 132 -6.03 4.30 9.28
CA HIS A 132 -7.41 4.43 9.77
C HIS A 132 -8.19 3.11 9.79
N PRO A 133 -7.71 2.08 10.52
CA PRO A 133 -8.38 0.79 10.58
C PRO A 133 -9.73 0.89 11.30
N THR A 134 -10.75 0.23 10.75
CA THR A 134 -12.04 0.03 11.43
C THR A 134 -12.04 -1.19 12.36
N LYS A 135 -13.03 -1.30 13.25
CA LYS A 135 -13.24 -2.54 14.04
C LYS A 135 -13.40 -3.76 13.13
N LEU A 136 -14.06 -3.58 11.98
CA LEU A 136 -14.26 -4.62 10.98
C LEU A 136 -12.94 -5.15 10.40
N ILE A 137 -12.00 -4.27 10.01
CA ILE A 137 -10.71 -4.74 9.46
C ILE A 137 -9.87 -5.45 10.53
N LYS A 138 -9.94 -4.97 11.79
CA LYS A 138 -9.27 -5.63 12.92
C LYS A 138 -9.86 -7.02 13.18
N ALA A 139 -11.19 -7.15 13.19
CA ALA A 139 -11.87 -8.45 13.32
C ALA A 139 -11.52 -9.39 12.15
N LEU A 140 -11.46 -8.86 10.92
CA LEU A 140 -11.08 -9.61 9.73
C LEU A 140 -9.65 -10.17 9.85
N TYR A 141 -8.70 -9.38 10.38
CA TYR A 141 -7.34 -9.86 10.65
C TYR A 141 -7.34 -11.07 11.60
N TYR A 142 -8.11 -11.03 12.69
CA TYR A 142 -8.20 -12.17 13.61
C TYR A 142 -8.80 -13.41 12.93
N LEU A 143 -9.79 -13.23 12.06
CA LEU A 143 -10.38 -14.31 11.27
C LEU A 143 -9.38 -14.92 10.28
N PHE A 144 -8.55 -14.10 9.63
CA PHE A 144 -7.51 -14.57 8.72
C PHE A 144 -6.23 -15.04 9.43
N ARG A 145 -6.08 -14.83 10.74
CA ARG A 145 -4.87 -15.21 11.49
C ARG A 145 -4.42 -16.66 11.25
N PRO A 146 -5.28 -17.69 11.16
CA PRO A 146 -4.85 -19.05 10.84
C PRO A 146 -4.25 -19.21 9.43
N LEU A 147 -4.62 -18.33 8.50
CA LEU A 147 -4.15 -18.33 7.10
C LEU A 147 -2.90 -17.44 6.91
N LEU A 148 -2.59 -16.59 7.89
CA LEU A 148 -1.44 -15.68 7.88
C LEU A 148 -0.27 -16.31 8.64
N SER A 149 0.92 -16.29 8.03
CA SER A 149 2.13 -16.68 8.76
C SER A 149 2.43 -15.70 9.91
N VAL A 150 3.01 -16.20 11.00
CA VAL A 150 3.47 -15.35 12.12
C VAL A 150 4.42 -14.25 11.65
N LYS A 151 5.30 -14.58 10.68
CA LYS A 151 6.23 -13.62 10.07
C LYS A 151 5.49 -12.51 9.32
N PHE A 152 4.40 -12.83 8.63
CA PHE A 152 3.58 -11.83 7.95
C PHE A 152 2.83 -10.94 8.95
N GLY A 153 2.26 -11.51 10.01
CA GLY A 153 1.59 -10.75 11.06
C GLY A 153 2.46 -9.66 11.68
N ARG A 154 3.77 -9.94 11.88
CA ARG A 154 4.74 -8.94 12.39
C ARG A 154 5.01 -7.76 11.45
N LYS A 155 4.69 -7.88 10.16
CA LYS A 155 4.87 -6.83 9.16
C LYS A 155 3.67 -5.87 9.13
N LEU A 156 2.52 -6.30 9.66
CA LEU A 156 1.30 -5.52 9.66
C LEU A 156 1.28 -4.56 10.85
N ALA A 157 1.13 -3.26 10.56
CA ALA A 157 0.96 -2.23 11.58
C ALA A 157 -0.31 -1.44 11.32
N TYR A 158 -1.02 -1.11 12.40
CA TYR A 158 -2.18 -0.25 12.38
C TYR A 158 -1.75 1.18 12.68
N VAL A 159 -2.14 2.11 11.79
CA VAL A 159 -1.79 3.52 11.87
C VAL A 159 -3.09 4.30 12.04
N ASN A 160 -3.28 4.94 13.18
CA ASN A 160 -4.55 5.62 13.47
C ASN A 160 -4.56 7.06 12.94
N TYR A 161 -3.39 7.68 12.82
CA TYR A 161 -3.23 9.05 12.34
C TYR A 161 -2.14 9.15 11.26
N LEU A 162 -2.32 10.02 10.26
CA LEU A 162 -1.35 10.22 9.19
C LEU A 162 0.02 10.68 9.71
N SER A 163 0.04 11.42 10.82
CA SER A 163 1.28 11.86 11.48
C SER A 163 2.19 10.71 11.89
N GLU A 164 1.63 9.55 12.24
CA GLU A 164 2.38 8.36 12.67
C GLU A 164 3.15 7.70 11.51
N LEU A 165 2.74 7.93 10.25
CA LEU A 165 3.45 7.41 9.07
C LEU A 165 4.89 7.92 8.97
N LYS A 166 5.19 9.09 9.53
CA LYS A 166 6.55 9.65 9.55
C LYS A 166 7.55 8.75 10.29
N SER A 167 7.08 8.02 11.31
CA SER A 167 7.89 7.09 12.10
C SER A 167 8.21 5.78 11.35
N HIS A 168 7.62 5.56 10.17
CA HIS A 168 7.78 4.34 9.38
C HIS A 168 8.73 4.49 8.17
N ASN A 169 9.68 5.42 8.25
CA ASN A 169 10.66 5.70 7.19
C ASN A 169 10.05 6.24 5.87
N LEU A 170 8.82 6.74 5.88
CA LEU A 170 8.11 7.23 4.70
C LEU A 170 8.30 8.74 4.48
N PHE A 171 8.29 9.18 3.22
CA PHE A 171 8.20 10.59 2.83
C PHE A 171 6.74 11.00 2.71
N LEU A 172 6.16 11.49 3.81
CA LEU A 172 4.73 11.82 3.85
C LEU A 172 4.34 12.91 2.84
N ASP A 173 5.23 13.88 2.60
CA ASP A 173 4.95 15.02 1.72
C ASP A 173 4.88 14.65 0.23
N GLN A 174 5.55 13.55 -0.15
CA GLN A 174 5.50 13.00 -1.52
C GLN A 174 4.34 12.03 -1.72
N MET A 175 3.61 11.69 -0.65
CA MET A 175 2.58 10.67 -0.67
C MET A 175 1.25 11.22 -1.25
N PRO A 176 0.69 10.59 -2.30
CA PRO A 176 -0.61 10.97 -2.87
C PRO A 176 -1.76 10.50 -1.96
N ILE A 177 -1.89 11.12 -0.78
CA ILE A 177 -2.95 10.85 0.19
C ILE A 177 -4.26 11.46 -0.32
N PRO A 178 -5.33 10.67 -0.51
CA PRO A 178 -6.62 11.19 -0.96
C PRO A 178 -7.19 12.23 0.00
N GLN A 179 -7.84 13.27 -0.53
CA GLN A 179 -8.41 14.37 0.27
C GLN A 179 -9.36 13.88 1.36
N ARG A 180 -10.25 12.93 1.04
CA ARG A 180 -11.17 12.31 2.01
C ARG A 180 -10.45 11.67 3.20
N VAL A 181 -9.25 11.13 2.98
CA VAL A 181 -8.43 10.52 4.04
C VAL A 181 -7.84 11.62 4.94
N ARG A 182 -7.34 12.71 4.35
CA ARG A 182 -6.82 13.88 5.10
C ARG A 182 -7.92 14.51 5.98
N GLU A 183 -9.08 14.77 5.40
CA GLU A 183 -10.24 15.31 6.15
C GLU A 183 -10.68 14.40 7.30
N TYR A 184 -10.60 13.07 7.10
CA TYR A 184 -10.90 12.13 8.16
C TYR A 184 -9.86 12.16 9.27
N ASP A 185 -8.57 12.18 8.92
CA ASP A 185 -7.47 12.29 9.87
C ASP A 185 -7.62 13.54 10.75
N GLU A 186 -7.86 14.70 10.12
CA GLU A 186 -8.10 15.98 10.82
C GLU A 186 -9.28 15.86 11.79
N ARG A 187 -10.42 15.30 11.36
CA ARG A 187 -11.56 15.06 12.25
C ARG A 187 -11.22 14.14 13.42
N GLN A 188 -10.48 13.06 13.19
CA GLN A 188 -10.07 12.16 14.28
C GLN A 188 -9.11 12.85 15.25
N ALA A 189 -8.16 13.65 14.74
CA ALA A 189 -7.24 14.42 15.57
C ALA A 189 -8.00 15.45 16.44
N HIS A 190 -8.95 16.19 15.85
CA HIS A 190 -9.82 17.10 16.59
C HIS A 190 -10.61 16.40 17.70
N ILE A 191 -11.23 15.25 17.42
CA ILE A 191 -11.98 14.48 18.43
C ILE A 191 -11.05 14.02 19.56
N ARG A 192 -9.86 13.52 19.22
CA ARG A 192 -8.85 13.10 20.20
C ARG A 192 -8.44 14.26 21.11
N ASP A 193 -8.15 15.41 20.53
CA ASP A 193 -7.64 16.56 21.28
C ASP A 193 -8.77 17.19 22.13
N PHE A 194 -10.00 17.20 21.63
CA PHE A 194 -11.18 17.60 22.40
C PHE A 194 -11.45 16.66 23.58
N GLY A 195 -11.31 15.34 23.38
CA GLY A 195 -11.45 14.36 24.45
C GLY A 195 -10.37 14.47 25.53
N LYS A 196 -9.12 14.76 25.15
CA LYS A 196 -8.02 15.01 26.09
C LYS A 196 -8.25 16.28 26.92
N ASN A 197 -8.77 17.33 26.28
CA ASN A 197 -8.98 18.62 26.96
C ASN A 197 -10.18 18.61 27.92
N ASN A 198 -11.14 17.69 27.74
CA ASN A 198 -12.34 17.59 28.59
C ASN A 198 -12.31 16.47 29.64
N LEU A 199 -11.23 15.68 29.70
CA LEU A 199 -10.97 14.73 30.79
C LEU A 199 -9.55 15.02 31.36
N PRO A 200 -9.39 15.96 32.29
CA PRO A 200 -8.12 16.15 32.97
C PRO A 200 -7.84 14.93 33.85
N ASN A 201 -6.64 14.36 33.69
CA ASN A 201 -5.96 13.36 34.53
C ASN A 201 -6.77 12.82 35.72
N LEU A 202 -7.32 11.62 35.60
CA LEU A 202 -7.38 10.73 36.77
C LEU A 202 -5.94 10.34 37.06
N GLU A 203 -5.36 10.86 38.14
CA GLU A 203 -4.08 10.37 38.63
C GLU A 203 -4.18 8.84 38.82
N PRO A 204 -3.17 8.06 38.38
CA PRO A 204 -3.16 6.64 38.66
C PRO A 204 -3.17 6.45 40.17
N ILE A 205 -4.19 5.76 40.69
CA ILE A 205 -4.16 5.21 42.04
C ILE A 205 -2.96 4.27 42.06
N PHE A 206 -1.88 4.70 42.72
CA PHE A 206 -0.79 3.82 43.10
C PHE A 206 -1.40 2.81 44.10
N ILE A 207 -1.74 1.63 43.60
CA ILE A 207 -1.85 0.46 44.45
C ILE A 207 -0.41 0.18 44.84
N ASP A 208 -0.14 0.35 46.13
CA ASP A 208 1.13 0.01 46.77
C ASP A 208 1.34 -1.51 46.66
N ASP A 209 1.97 -1.94 45.56
CA ASP A 209 2.44 -3.32 45.38
C ASP A 209 3.75 -3.54 46.18
N SER A 210 3.71 -3.23 47.48
CA SER A 210 4.74 -3.68 48.41
C SER A 210 4.72 -5.22 48.46
N PRO A 211 5.87 -5.90 48.26
CA PRO A 211 5.92 -7.34 48.09
C PRO A 211 5.99 -8.02 49.46
N ASP A 212 4.88 -8.03 50.21
CA ASP A 212 4.74 -8.85 51.41
C ASP A 212 3.27 -9.24 51.61
N ALA A 213 2.90 -10.44 51.15
CA ALA A 213 1.92 -11.33 51.78
C ALA A 213 1.62 -12.55 50.88
N ASP A 214 2.31 -13.65 51.18
CA ASP A 214 1.84 -15.04 51.21
C ASP A 214 0.75 -15.51 50.22
N LEU A 215 1.18 -16.41 49.32
CA LEU A 215 0.34 -17.41 48.68
C LEU A 215 -0.32 -18.33 49.72
N PRO A 216 -1.54 -18.81 49.43
CA PRO A 216 -1.76 -20.24 49.61
C PRO A 216 -2.26 -20.91 48.33
N TYR A 217 -1.64 -22.06 48.08
CA TYR A 217 -2.06 -23.12 47.19
C TYR A 217 -3.55 -23.46 47.32
N ALA A 218 -4.23 -23.60 46.17
CA ALA A 218 -5.12 -24.71 45.84
C ALA A 218 -5.45 -24.68 44.33
#